data_AF-A0A834ABZ1-F1
#
_entry.id   AF-A0A834ABZ1-F1
#
_cell.length_a   1.000
_cell.length_b   1.000
_cell.length_c   1.000
_cell.angle_alpha   90.00
_cell.angle_beta   90.00
_cell.angle_gamma   90.00
#
_symmetry.space_group_name_H-M   'P 1'
#
loop_
_entity.id
_entity.type
_entity.pdbx_description
1 polymer ?
#
loop_
_entity_poly.entity_id
_entity_poly.type
_entity_poly.pdbx_seq_one_letter_code
_entity_poly.pdbx_strand_id
1 'polypeptide(L)'
;MLELPSVYRKVYDQPFRSQALEKEELRKNPGALDLANLTCLLSEKAKEFLMKNRVQTFYQQELEMVESLLSLANQPVIRSTCSEQADFKNDTASKAIHSIFKSAIRLLQEKGFIYQKDGGFDNLFYVTREDKELHRKIHRIIREDCQKPNHMEKGCHFRHILACARLSVSPGLSEPVLQQVLEFLEDQSDIISTMEQYYIAF
;
A
#
# COMPACT_ATOMS: atom_id res chain seq x y z
N MET A 1 36.63 -3.96 38.41
CA MET A 1 35.77 -4.92 37.67
C MET A 1 34.28 -4.71 37.97
N LEU A 2 33.75 -3.47 37.91
CA LEU A 2 32.34 -3.18 38.26
C LEU A 2 31.44 -2.93 37.04
N GLU A 3 32.02 -2.81 35.85
CA GLU A 3 31.31 -2.52 34.60
C GLU A 3 30.65 -3.78 33.97
N LEU A 4 31.22 -4.97 34.20
CA LEU A 4 30.75 -6.22 33.58
C LEU A 4 29.31 -6.61 33.98
N PRO A 5 28.90 -6.53 35.26
CA PRO A 5 27.53 -6.85 35.66
C PRO A 5 26.48 -5.88 35.10
N SER A 6 26.84 -4.61 34.88
CA SER A 6 25.89 -3.61 34.36
C SER A 6 25.69 -3.76 32.85
N VAL A 7 26.74 -4.14 32.12
CA VAL A 7 26.66 -4.44 30.68
C VAL A 7 25.81 -5.68 30.43
N TYR A 8 26.00 -6.76 31.19
CA TYR A 8 25.20 -7.99 31.04
C TYR A 8 23.70 -7.74 31.26
N ARG A 9 23.34 -7.03 32.33
CA ARG A 9 21.92 -6.70 32.61
C ARG A 9 21.26 -5.81 31.57
N LYS A 10 22.03 -4.94 30.90
CA LYS A 10 21.50 -4.00 29.91
C LYS A 10 21.41 -4.58 28.51
N VAL A 11 22.18 -5.61 28.19
CA VAL A 11 22.31 -6.11 26.82
C VAL A 11 21.83 -7.56 26.69
N TYR A 12 22.23 -8.43 27.62
CA TYR A 12 21.99 -9.87 27.50
C TYR A 12 20.79 -10.35 28.31
N ASP A 13 20.46 -9.68 29.43
CA ASP A 13 19.28 -10.00 30.23
C ASP A 13 18.00 -9.33 29.70
N GLN A 14 18.11 -8.40 28.74
CA GLN A 14 16.97 -7.79 28.07
C GLN A 14 16.41 -8.79 27.04
N PRO A 15 15.12 -9.14 27.08
CA PRO A 15 14.52 -9.96 26.05
C PRO A 15 14.58 -9.24 24.71
N PHE A 16 14.96 -9.97 23.66
CA PHE A 16 15.06 -9.43 22.31
C PHE A 16 13.71 -8.91 21.82
N ARG A 17 13.59 -7.59 21.65
CA ARG A 17 12.43 -6.96 21.02
C ARG A 17 12.68 -6.85 19.53
N SER A 18 12.02 -7.70 18.75
CA SER A 18 11.99 -7.55 17.30
C SER A 18 10.83 -6.66 16.89
N GLN A 19 10.99 -5.96 15.77
CA GLN A 19 9.91 -5.16 15.16
C GLN A 19 8.66 -6.01 14.85
N ALA A 20 8.84 -7.31 14.63
CA ALA A 20 7.76 -8.27 14.45
C ALA A 20 6.95 -8.49 15.73
N LEU A 21 7.62 -8.61 16.89
CA LEU A 21 6.97 -8.73 18.20
C LEU A 21 6.19 -7.47 18.58
N GLU A 22 6.74 -6.29 18.30
CA GLU A 22 6.03 -5.02 18.53
C GLU A 22 4.78 -4.93 17.65
N LYS A 23 4.87 -5.28 16.35
CA LYS A 23 3.70 -5.36 15.47
C LYS A 23 2.64 -6.35 15.97
N GLU A 24 3.04 -7.41 16.66
CA GLU A 24 2.14 -8.41 17.22
C GLU A 24 1.43 -7.93 18.50
N GLU A 25 2.12 -7.17 19.35
CA GLU A 25 1.51 -6.52 20.53
C GLU A 25 0.57 -5.38 20.13
N LEU A 26 0.94 -4.60 19.10
CA LEU A 26 0.09 -3.58 18.47
C LEU A 26 -1.25 -4.16 17.97
N ARG A 27 -1.24 -5.40 17.48
CA ARG A 27 -2.45 -6.11 17.03
C ARG A 27 -3.38 -6.47 18.19
N LYS A 28 -2.86 -6.65 19.40
CA LYS A 28 -3.63 -7.10 20.57
C LYS A 28 -4.34 -5.96 21.29
N ASN A 29 -3.75 -4.75 21.29
CA ASN A 29 -4.32 -3.57 21.98
C ASN A 29 -4.33 -2.33 21.06
N PRO A 30 -5.23 -2.25 20.07
CA PRO A 30 -5.28 -1.13 19.14
C PRO A 30 -5.74 0.20 19.78
N GLY A 31 -6.38 0.15 20.95
CA GLY A 31 -6.90 1.34 21.65
C GLY A 31 -5.84 2.22 22.32
N ALA A 32 -4.60 1.73 22.49
CA ALA A 32 -3.48 2.49 23.06
C ALA A 32 -2.61 3.18 22.00
N LEU A 33 -2.96 3.03 20.71
CA LEU A 33 -2.17 3.51 19.59
C LEU A 33 -2.50 4.95 19.25
N ASP A 34 -1.47 5.72 18.90
CA ASP A 34 -1.66 7.00 18.22
C ASP A 34 -2.38 6.81 16.87
N LEU A 35 -3.08 7.86 16.42
CA LEU A 35 -3.88 7.86 15.21
C LEU A 35 -3.07 7.46 13.97
N ALA A 36 -1.82 7.90 13.87
CA ALA A 36 -0.93 7.54 12.75
C ALA A 36 -0.62 6.04 12.72
N ASN A 37 -0.30 5.45 13.87
CA ASN A 37 -0.02 4.02 14.01
C ASN A 37 -1.26 3.17 13.73
N LEU A 38 -2.42 3.62 14.21
CA LEU A 38 -3.69 2.96 13.92
C LEU A 38 -4.04 3.00 12.43
N THR A 39 -3.79 4.13 11.77
CA THR A 39 -3.98 4.28 10.31
C THR A 39 -3.06 3.34 9.53
N CYS A 40 -1.79 3.23 9.94
CA CYS A 40 -0.84 2.30 9.34
C CYS A 40 -1.29 0.84 9.51
N LEU A 41 -1.69 0.45 10.72
CA LEU A 41 -2.20 -0.90 11.02
C LEU A 41 -3.46 -1.22 10.21
N LEU A 42 -4.38 -0.26 10.10
CA LEU A 42 -5.59 -0.39 9.29
C LEU A 42 -5.24 -0.57 7.80
N SER A 43 -4.25 0.18 7.29
CA SER A 43 -3.77 0.03 5.91
C SER A 43 -3.19 -1.36 5.66
N GLU A 44 -2.38 -1.90 6.58
CA GLU A 44 -1.82 -3.25 6.48
C GLU A 44 -2.94 -4.31 6.48
N LYS A 45 -3.93 -4.18 7.36
CA LYS A 45 -5.07 -5.11 7.43
C LYS A 45 -6.00 -5.03 6.23
N ALA A 46 -6.25 -3.83 5.70
CA ALA A 46 -6.98 -3.64 4.47
C ALA A 46 -6.24 -4.30 3.28
N LYS A 47 -4.92 -4.14 3.19
CA LYS A 47 -4.10 -4.84 2.19
C LYS A 47 -4.23 -6.36 2.33
N GLU A 48 -4.06 -6.92 3.53
CA GLU A 48 -4.21 -8.36 3.78
C GLU A 48 -5.59 -8.87 3.30
N PHE A 49 -6.66 -8.11 3.58
CA PHE A 49 -8.02 -8.43 3.16
C PHE A 49 -8.18 -8.45 1.63
N LEU A 50 -7.72 -7.39 0.94
CA LEU A 50 -7.83 -7.27 -0.52
C LEU A 50 -7.13 -8.42 -1.24
N MET A 51 -5.95 -8.80 -0.74
CA MET A 51 -5.12 -9.86 -1.30
C MET A 51 -5.72 -11.25 -1.05
N LYS A 52 -6.21 -11.50 0.18
CA LYS A 52 -6.83 -12.78 0.54
C LYS A 52 -8.09 -13.07 -0.28
N ASN A 53 -8.90 -12.03 -0.54
CA ASN A 53 -10.16 -12.14 -1.26
C ASN A 53 -10.04 -11.90 -2.76
N ARG A 54 -8.84 -11.58 -3.27
CA ARG A 54 -8.56 -11.29 -4.69
C ARG A 54 -9.49 -10.23 -5.27
N VAL A 55 -9.71 -9.18 -4.49
CA VAL A 55 -10.56 -8.06 -4.88
C VAL A 55 -9.91 -7.31 -6.04
N GLN A 56 -10.65 -7.08 -7.11
CA GLN A 56 -10.15 -6.34 -8.29
C GLN A 56 -10.38 -4.84 -8.15
N THR A 57 -11.61 -4.47 -7.77
CA THR A 57 -12.04 -3.09 -7.57
C THR A 57 -12.90 -3.01 -6.32
N PHE A 58 -12.85 -1.87 -5.65
CA PHE A 58 -13.70 -1.65 -4.49
C PHE A 58 -14.01 -0.17 -4.29
N TYR A 59 -15.12 0.09 -3.61
CA TYR A 59 -15.45 1.40 -3.06
C TYR A 59 -14.98 1.50 -1.61
N GLN A 60 -14.65 2.71 -1.14
CA GLN A 60 -14.26 2.92 0.26
C GLN A 60 -15.33 2.37 1.24
N GLN A 61 -16.62 2.58 0.94
CA GLN A 61 -17.73 2.12 1.76
C GLN A 61 -17.76 0.60 1.92
N GLU A 62 -17.27 -0.16 0.93
CA GLU A 62 -17.20 -1.62 1.00
C GLU A 62 -16.20 -2.08 2.05
N LEU A 63 -15.08 -1.36 2.23
CA LEU A 63 -14.13 -1.64 3.31
C LEU A 63 -14.67 -1.23 4.68
N GLU A 64 -15.46 -0.15 4.74
CA GLU A 64 -16.13 0.31 5.98
C GLU A 64 -17.18 -0.70 6.48
N MET A 65 -17.78 -1.49 5.58
CA MET A 65 -18.74 -2.54 5.92
C MET A 65 -18.08 -3.84 6.44
N VAL A 66 -16.77 -3.99 6.31
CA VAL A 66 -16.07 -5.19 6.79
C VAL A 66 -15.90 -5.11 8.31
N GLU A 67 -16.60 -5.98 9.04
CA GLU A 67 -16.65 -5.99 10.51
C GLU A 67 -15.26 -5.98 11.17
N SER A 68 -14.30 -6.75 10.63
CA SER A 68 -12.95 -6.80 11.19
C SER A 68 -12.17 -5.49 11.04
N LEU A 69 -12.38 -4.77 9.92
CA LEU A 69 -11.73 -3.49 9.66
C LEU A 69 -12.45 -2.36 10.41
N LEU A 70 -13.78 -2.41 10.45
CA LEU A 70 -14.60 -1.45 11.18
C LEU A 70 -14.32 -1.50 12.69
N SER A 71 -14.19 -2.70 13.25
CA SER A 71 -13.85 -2.89 14.68
C SER A 71 -12.47 -2.31 15.02
N LEU A 72 -11.52 -2.42 14.08
CA LEU A 72 -10.19 -1.81 14.22
C LEU A 72 -10.23 -0.28 14.08
N ALA A 73 -11.11 0.25 13.22
CA ALA A 73 -11.30 1.68 13.00
C ALA A 73 -12.21 2.36 14.03
N ASN A 74 -12.92 1.62 14.90
CA ASN A 74 -13.82 2.20 15.90
C ASN A 74 -13.15 2.28 17.29
N GLN A 75 -11.93 2.81 17.33
CA GLN A 75 -11.15 2.93 18.57
C GLN A 75 -11.36 4.30 19.25
N PRO A 76 -11.22 4.39 20.59
CA PRO A 76 -11.49 5.62 21.35
C PRO A 76 -10.62 6.81 20.91
N VAL A 77 -9.38 6.55 20.48
CA VAL A 77 -8.41 7.55 19.99
C VAL A 77 -8.96 8.39 18.85
N ILE A 78 -9.76 7.79 17.95
CA ILE A 78 -10.35 8.48 16.80
C ILE A 78 -11.44 9.48 17.23
N ARG A 79 -12.01 9.29 18.43
CA ARG A 79 -13.05 10.17 19.00
C ARG A 79 -12.47 11.35 19.77
N SER A 80 -11.20 11.29 20.19
CA SER A 80 -10.55 12.33 21.00
C SER A 80 -10.19 13.59 20.22
N THR A 81 -9.92 13.50 18.92
CA THR A 81 -9.55 14.66 18.09
C THR A 81 -10.74 15.53 17.67
N CYS A 82 -11.97 15.15 18.01
CA CYS A 82 -13.20 15.86 17.63
C CYS A 82 -13.94 16.53 18.80
N SER A 83 -13.36 16.63 20.00
CA SER A 83 -14.10 17.00 21.22
C SER A 83 -14.25 18.51 21.47
N GLU A 84 -14.28 19.36 20.45
CA GLU A 84 -14.51 20.82 20.65
C GLU A 84 -15.95 21.28 20.34
N GLN A 85 -16.89 20.40 19.97
CA GLN A 85 -18.27 20.85 19.81
C GLN A 85 -19.34 19.83 20.22
N ALA A 86 -20.16 20.29 21.17
CA ALA A 86 -21.33 19.61 21.70
C ALA A 86 -22.39 19.38 20.61
N ASP A 87 -23.16 18.31 20.81
CA ASP A 87 -24.49 18.06 20.24
C ASP A 87 -24.66 17.40 18.86
N PHE A 88 -23.77 16.51 18.40
CA PHE A 88 -24.13 15.47 17.40
C PHE A 88 -23.27 14.18 17.55
N LYS A 89 -23.61 13.31 18.51
CA LYS A 89 -22.73 12.16 18.88
C LYS A 89 -22.56 11.07 17.80
N ASN A 90 -23.52 10.89 16.90
CA ASN A 90 -23.48 9.80 15.91
C ASN A 90 -22.83 10.22 14.58
N ASP A 91 -23.06 11.46 14.13
CA ASP A 91 -22.50 11.97 12.88
C ASP A 91 -20.98 12.20 12.96
N THR A 92 -20.48 12.53 14.15
CA THR A 92 -19.05 12.77 14.36
C THR A 92 -18.25 11.47 14.34
N ALA A 93 -18.80 10.37 14.88
CA ALA A 93 -18.14 9.07 14.91
C ALA A 93 -18.03 8.46 13.51
N SER A 94 -19.10 8.49 12.72
CA SER A 94 -19.10 7.98 11.35
C SER A 94 -18.16 8.78 10.45
N LYS A 95 -18.13 10.12 10.58
CA LYS A 95 -17.17 10.97 9.86
C LYS A 95 -15.71 10.68 10.24
N ALA A 96 -15.44 10.42 11.51
CA ALA A 96 -14.10 10.10 11.97
C ALA A 96 -13.63 8.73 11.46
N ILE A 97 -14.52 7.73 11.42
CA ILE A 97 -14.28 6.43 10.80
C ILE A 97 -14.01 6.60 9.29
N HIS A 98 -14.87 7.34 8.59
CA HIS A 98 -14.67 7.62 7.18
C HIS A 98 -13.31 8.30 6.89
N SER A 99 -12.89 9.22 7.77
CA SER A 99 -11.60 9.90 7.66
C SER A 99 -10.40 8.97 7.85
N ILE A 100 -10.45 8.05 8.82
CA ILE A 100 -9.34 7.10 9.02
C ILE A 100 -9.24 6.10 7.87
N PHE A 101 -10.37 5.61 7.34
CA PHE A 101 -10.36 4.76 6.15
C PHE A 101 -9.80 5.50 4.94
N LYS A 102 -10.20 6.76 4.72
CA LYS A 102 -9.65 7.60 3.65
C LYS A 102 -8.13 7.77 3.78
N SER A 103 -7.64 7.93 5.00
CA SER A 103 -6.21 8.08 5.29
C SER A 103 -5.45 6.76 5.08
N ALA A 104 -6.02 5.63 5.51
CA ALA A 104 -5.42 4.31 5.31
C ALA A 104 -5.39 3.90 3.83
N ILE A 105 -6.44 4.21 3.07
CA ILE A 105 -6.50 4.01 1.61
C ILE A 105 -5.44 4.86 0.91
N ARG A 106 -5.24 6.12 1.35
CA ARG A 106 -4.17 6.97 0.80
C ARG A 106 -2.78 6.35 1.00
N LEU A 107 -2.50 5.76 2.16
CA LEU A 107 -1.24 5.04 2.39
C LEU A 107 -1.07 3.84 1.44
N LEU A 108 -2.16 3.16 1.06
CA LEU A 108 -2.11 2.09 0.07
C LEU A 108 -1.86 2.62 -1.34
N GLN A 109 -2.39 3.79 -1.69
CA GLN A 109 -2.13 4.48 -2.96
C GLN A 109 -0.68 4.96 -3.06
N GLU A 110 -0.14 5.57 -2.00
CA GLU A 110 1.25 6.03 -1.92
C GLU A 110 2.24 4.87 -2.10
N LYS A 111 1.90 3.68 -1.59
CA LYS A 111 2.69 2.46 -1.78
C LYS A 111 2.42 1.74 -3.11
N GLY A 112 1.46 2.20 -3.91
CA GLY A 112 1.14 1.63 -5.23
C GLY A 112 0.34 0.33 -5.22
N PHE A 113 -0.17 -0.11 -4.07
CA PHE A 113 -1.00 -1.33 -4.00
C PHE A 113 -2.37 -1.16 -4.65
N ILE A 114 -2.85 0.09 -4.65
CA ILE A 114 -4.11 0.48 -5.28
C ILE A 114 -3.90 1.77 -6.06
N TYR A 115 -4.74 2.01 -7.06
CA TYR A 115 -4.74 3.24 -7.83
C TYR A 115 -6.16 3.60 -8.30
N GLN A 116 -6.31 4.81 -8.81
CA GLN A 116 -7.54 5.29 -9.42
C GLN A 116 -7.29 5.59 -10.90
N LYS A 117 -8.29 5.37 -11.74
CA LYS A 117 -8.22 5.68 -13.18
C LYS A 117 -8.74 7.09 -13.41
N ASP A 118 -8.05 7.84 -14.27
CA ASP A 118 -8.50 9.17 -14.69
C ASP A 118 -9.86 9.06 -15.40
N GLY A 119 -10.84 9.84 -14.95
CA GLY A 119 -12.23 9.78 -15.46
C GLY A 119 -13.11 8.69 -14.84
N GLY A 120 -12.62 7.98 -13.81
CA GLY A 120 -13.44 7.09 -12.98
C GLY A 120 -14.27 7.82 -11.92
N PHE A 121 -15.09 7.09 -11.17
CA PHE A 121 -15.77 7.64 -10.00
C PHE A 121 -14.75 7.95 -8.89
N ASP A 122 -14.85 9.12 -8.25
CA ASP A 122 -13.91 9.62 -7.22
C ASP A 122 -13.65 8.64 -6.06
N ASN A 123 -14.53 7.66 -5.86
CA ASN A 123 -14.48 6.69 -4.77
C ASN A 123 -14.19 5.24 -5.22
N LEU A 124 -13.92 4.99 -6.51
CA LEU A 124 -13.63 3.65 -7.02
C LEU A 124 -12.12 3.41 -7.12
N PHE A 125 -11.64 2.40 -6.41
CA PHE A 125 -10.23 2.02 -6.38
C PHE A 125 -9.99 0.70 -7.10
N TYR A 126 -8.86 0.60 -7.79
CA TYR A 126 -8.39 -0.59 -8.49
C TYR A 126 -7.20 -1.19 -7.75
N VAL A 127 -7.19 -2.51 -7.56
CA VAL A 127 -6.08 -3.21 -6.93
C VAL A 127 -5.05 -3.56 -7.98
N THR A 128 -3.85 -2.99 -7.86
CA THR A 128 -2.78 -3.09 -8.88
C THR A 128 -2.48 -4.54 -9.24
N ARG A 129 -2.34 -5.43 -8.24
CA ARG A 129 -1.97 -6.83 -8.44
C ARG A 129 -3.01 -7.69 -9.17
N GLU A 130 -4.29 -7.31 -9.13
CA GLU A 130 -5.35 -8.08 -9.80
C GLU A 130 -5.76 -7.48 -11.16
N ASP A 131 -5.27 -6.28 -11.53
CA ASP A 131 -5.51 -5.69 -12.85
C ASP A 131 -4.61 -6.34 -13.93
N LYS A 132 -5.11 -7.46 -14.48
CA LYS A 132 -4.46 -8.20 -15.56
C LYS A 132 -4.32 -7.39 -16.85
N GLU A 133 -5.20 -6.42 -17.08
CA GLU A 133 -5.13 -5.60 -18.30
C GLU A 133 -3.95 -4.64 -18.21
N LEU A 134 -3.76 -4.01 -17.05
CA LEU A 134 -2.59 -3.19 -16.75
C LEU A 134 -1.30 -4.00 -16.96
N HIS A 135 -1.22 -5.20 -16.37
CA HIS A 135 -0.04 -6.07 -16.50
C HIS A 135 0.29 -6.38 -17.97
N ARG A 136 -0.72 -6.77 -18.76
CA ARG A 136 -0.55 -7.07 -20.19
C ARG A 136 -0.05 -5.86 -20.98
N LYS A 137 -0.59 -4.66 -20.71
CA LYS A 137 -0.18 -3.43 -21.40
C LYS A 137 1.26 -3.07 -21.05
N ILE A 138 1.64 -3.12 -19.77
CA ILE A 138 3.02 -2.84 -19.33
C ILE A 138 4.00 -3.86 -19.91
N HIS A 139 3.68 -5.15 -19.83
CA HIS A 139 4.53 -6.19 -20.43
C HIS A 139 4.70 -5.99 -21.95
N ARG A 140 3.64 -5.61 -22.67
CA ARG A 140 3.72 -5.28 -24.10
C ARG A 140 4.66 -4.11 -24.38
N ILE A 141 4.61 -3.04 -23.58
CA ILE A 141 5.51 -1.88 -23.72
C ILE A 141 6.97 -2.33 -23.59
N ILE A 142 7.27 -3.17 -22.61
CA ILE A 142 8.64 -3.68 -22.37
C ILE A 142 9.08 -4.60 -23.51
N ARG A 143 8.20 -5.50 -23.97
CA ARG A 143 8.46 -6.41 -25.08
C ARG A 143 8.73 -5.68 -26.40
N GLU A 144 8.07 -4.55 -26.63
CA GLU A 144 8.28 -3.68 -27.80
C GLU A 144 9.46 -2.71 -27.59
N ASP A 145 10.32 -2.94 -26.59
CA ASP A 145 11.48 -2.10 -26.23
C ASP A 145 11.11 -0.60 -26.12
N CYS A 146 9.90 -0.30 -25.64
CA CYS A 146 9.35 1.06 -25.54
C CYS A 146 9.37 1.83 -26.87
N GLN A 147 9.19 1.12 -27.99
CA GLN A 147 9.27 1.65 -29.36
C GLN A 147 10.66 2.23 -29.71
N LYS A 148 11.71 1.83 -28.99
CA LYS A 148 13.08 2.21 -29.35
C LYS A 148 13.50 1.55 -30.66
N PRO A 149 14.31 2.23 -31.49
CA PRO A 149 14.90 1.61 -32.68
C PRO A 149 15.74 0.37 -32.35
N ASN A 150 15.68 -0.65 -33.20
CA ASN A 150 16.34 -1.96 -33.00
C ASN A 150 17.88 -1.92 -32.88
N HIS A 151 18.53 -0.81 -33.19
CA HIS A 151 19.98 -0.65 -33.05
C HIS A 151 20.41 -0.21 -31.64
N MET A 152 19.44 0.11 -30.77
CA MET A 152 19.69 0.44 -29.37
C MET A 152 19.75 -0.83 -28.53
N GLU A 153 20.29 -0.71 -27.31
CA GLU A 153 20.29 -1.77 -26.32
C GLU A 153 18.85 -2.27 -26.03
N LYS A 154 18.71 -3.59 -25.90
CA LYS A 154 17.46 -4.27 -25.57
C LYS A 154 17.00 -3.94 -24.15
N GLY A 155 15.70 -3.82 -23.94
CA GLY A 155 15.09 -3.45 -22.66
C GLY A 155 14.85 -1.97 -22.50
N CYS A 156 14.33 -1.54 -21.35
CA CYS A 156 14.07 -0.13 -21.09
C CYS A 156 14.39 0.24 -19.64
N HIS A 157 14.80 1.49 -19.45
CA HIS A 157 14.85 2.10 -18.13
C HIS A 157 13.43 2.38 -17.60
N PHE A 158 13.24 2.26 -16.29
CA PHE A 158 12.00 2.47 -15.55
C PHE A 158 11.25 3.73 -15.97
N ARG A 159 11.96 4.87 -16.04
CA ARG A 159 11.37 6.16 -16.44
C ARG A 159 10.82 6.15 -17.87
N HIS A 160 11.45 5.41 -18.79
CA HIS A 160 10.97 5.32 -20.16
C HIS A 160 9.70 4.47 -20.22
N ILE A 161 9.68 3.34 -19.49
CA ILE A 161 8.48 2.51 -19.34
C ILE A 161 7.33 3.34 -18.77
N LEU A 162 7.59 4.13 -17.72
CA LEU A 162 6.61 5.02 -17.12
C LEU A 162 6.07 6.06 -18.10
N ALA A 163 6.94 6.69 -18.90
CA ALA A 163 6.52 7.66 -19.91
C ALA A 163 5.60 7.01 -20.96
N CYS A 164 5.98 5.84 -21.49
CA CYS A 164 5.16 5.08 -22.43
C CYS A 164 3.84 4.63 -21.81
N ALA A 165 3.85 4.21 -20.54
CA ALA A 165 2.66 3.78 -19.82
C ALA A 165 1.68 4.95 -19.57
N ARG A 166 2.20 6.14 -19.25
CA ARG A 166 1.35 7.34 -19.10
C ARG A 166 0.71 7.76 -20.41
N LEU A 167 1.41 7.58 -21.53
CA LEU A 167 0.88 7.91 -22.86
C LEU A 167 -0.14 6.88 -23.38
N SER A 168 0.04 5.59 -23.07
CA SER A 168 -0.74 4.51 -23.68
C SER A 168 -1.78 3.85 -22.75
N VAL A 169 -1.61 3.97 -21.43
CA VAL A 169 -2.46 3.30 -20.43
C VAL A 169 -3.28 4.31 -19.63
N SER A 170 -2.61 5.19 -18.88
CA SER A 170 -3.27 6.17 -18.03
C SER A 170 -2.32 7.32 -17.68
N PRO A 171 -2.66 8.58 -18.00
CA PRO A 171 -1.80 9.74 -17.71
C PRO A 171 -1.40 9.87 -16.24
N GLY A 172 -2.31 9.55 -15.32
CA GLY A 172 -2.11 9.58 -13.87
C GLY A 172 -1.36 8.40 -13.27
N LEU A 173 -0.72 7.52 -14.06
CA LEU A 173 0.01 6.37 -13.52
C LEU A 173 1.18 6.84 -12.62
N SER A 174 1.17 6.42 -11.36
CA SER A 174 2.20 6.77 -10.39
C SER A 174 3.39 5.80 -10.45
N GLU A 175 4.56 6.26 -10.01
CA GLU A 175 5.78 5.45 -9.94
C GLU A 175 5.62 4.20 -9.06
N PRO A 176 5.01 4.28 -7.86
CA PRO A 176 4.83 3.10 -7.00
C PRO A 176 3.94 2.03 -7.63
N VAL A 177 2.93 2.44 -8.41
CA VAL A 177 2.04 1.50 -9.11
C VAL A 177 2.81 0.76 -10.19
N LEU A 178 3.60 1.47 -11.01
CA LEU A 178 4.44 0.83 -12.00
C LEU A 178 5.45 -0.12 -11.35
N GLN A 179 6.07 0.28 -10.24
CA GLN A 179 7.01 -0.56 -9.49
C GLN A 179 6.35 -1.86 -9.02
N GLN A 180 5.13 -1.80 -8.46
CA GLN A 180 4.37 -3.00 -8.06
C GLN A 180 4.04 -3.92 -9.24
N VAL A 181 3.76 -3.36 -10.42
CA VAL A 181 3.52 -4.17 -11.64
C VAL A 181 4.80 -4.83 -12.12
N LEU A 182 5.93 -4.13 -12.12
CA LEU A 182 7.22 -4.69 -12.54
C LEU A 182 7.67 -5.82 -11.61
N GLU A 183 7.57 -5.63 -10.29
CA GLU A 183 7.81 -6.69 -9.30
C GLU A 183 6.93 -7.91 -9.56
N PHE A 184 5.64 -7.71 -9.84
CA PHE A 184 4.74 -8.81 -10.18
C PHE A 184 5.13 -9.54 -11.49
N LEU A 185 5.53 -8.81 -12.53
CA LEU A 185 5.95 -9.41 -13.80
C LEU A 185 7.28 -10.16 -13.67
N GLU A 186 8.19 -9.67 -12.83
CA GLU A 186 9.45 -10.34 -12.50
C GLU A 186 9.20 -11.63 -11.70
N ASP A 187 8.28 -11.60 -10.73
CA ASP A 187 7.82 -12.79 -9.99
C ASP A 187 7.21 -13.86 -10.93
N GLN A 188 6.59 -13.45 -12.04
CA GLN A 188 6.06 -14.36 -13.06
C GLN A 188 7.09 -14.80 -14.11
N SER A 189 8.34 -14.31 -14.03
CA SER A 189 9.37 -14.54 -15.04
C SER A 189 8.98 -14.04 -16.44
N ASP A 190 8.12 -13.02 -16.53
CA ASP A 190 7.78 -12.35 -17.79
C ASP A 190 8.85 -11.31 -18.18
N ILE A 191 9.49 -10.70 -17.17
CA ILE A 191 10.58 -9.74 -17.32
C ILE A 191 11.73 -10.05 -16.35
N ILE A 192 12.90 -9.47 -16.61
CA ILE A 192 14.06 -9.53 -15.73
C ILE A 192 14.69 -8.14 -15.56
N SER A 193 15.11 -7.82 -14.34
CA SER A 193 15.98 -6.67 -14.07
C SER A 193 17.43 -7.02 -14.40
N THR A 194 18.04 -6.31 -15.35
CA THR A 194 19.45 -6.53 -15.75
C THR A 194 20.41 -5.55 -15.07
N MET A 195 19.94 -4.35 -14.78
CA MET A 195 20.63 -3.30 -14.03
C MET A 195 19.64 -2.57 -13.13
N GLU A 196 20.14 -1.66 -12.30
CA GLU A 196 19.28 -0.80 -11.47
C GLU A 196 18.25 -0.07 -12.36
N GLN A 197 16.97 -0.31 -12.08
CA GLN A 197 15.83 0.27 -12.81
C GLN A 197 15.82 -0.03 -14.31
N TYR A 198 16.44 -1.11 -14.77
CA TYR A 198 16.47 -1.49 -16.18
C TYR A 198 15.89 -2.89 -16.39
N TYR A 199 14.89 -2.99 -17.26
CA TYR A 199 14.08 -4.20 -17.44
C TYR A 199 14.08 -4.70 -18.88
N ILE A 200 14.17 -6.01 -19.05
CA ILE A 200 14.08 -6.69 -20.34
C ILE A 200 12.96 -7.74 -20.27
N ALA A 201 12.16 -7.88 -21.33
CA ALA A 201 11.19 -8.98 -21.44
C ALA A 201 11.89 -10.28 -21.84
N PHE A 202 11.40 -11.40 -21.32
CA PHE A 202 11.84 -12.74 -21.76
C PHE A 202 11.33 -13.11 -23.16
#